data_AF-A0A1Y3BKC2-F1
#
_entry.id   AF-A0A1Y3BKC2-F1
#
_cell.length_a   1.000
_cell.length_b   1.000
_cell.length_c   1.000
_cell.angle_alpha   90.00
_cell.angle_beta   90.00
_cell.angle_gamma   90.00
#
_symmetry.space_group_name_H-M   'P 1'
#
loop_
_entity.id
_entity.type
_entity.pdbx_description
1 polymer ?
#
loop_
_entity_poly.entity_id
_entity_poly.type
_entity_poly.pdbx_seq_one_letter_code
_entity_poly.pdbx_strand_id
1 'polypeptide(L)'
;MKLVGPFDLLNNKLNESHDGNENILTHWRYFYDPPEFQTFAIIDPNCEHLRLESISHEYHLGYFRDNPTDHEPLVVSNDSKKSCEIHGEGDNIFSAIHTLLSGKRFKLKNHNDHCKKLRQKLETFAIENHVNLNGKTKLEERQKRINAPTLHRFGIVVPMINNVGYRQLPITDNNLKRLFERIINLDDDEQRRKCSSVKEIQHIITLIQYANDEKDFGMGLEFGLDLFLAGHQFFHRSSEHLLQQAYEFLDRENFAHILHHHLDNNRMKQWPNLSAI
;
A
#
# COMPACT_ATOMS: atom_id res chain seq x y z
N MET A 1 16.49 -8.55 8.02
CA MET A 1 15.67 -7.34 7.80
C MET A 1 16.28 -6.20 8.57
N LYS A 2 16.12 -4.98 8.08
CA LYS A 2 16.55 -3.74 8.74
C LYS A 2 15.32 -2.91 9.07
N LEU A 3 15.21 -2.44 10.31
CA LEU A 3 14.19 -1.47 10.71
C LEU A 3 14.55 -0.10 10.15
N VAL A 4 13.55 0.57 9.57
CA VAL A 4 13.68 1.84 8.83
C VAL A 4 12.44 2.72 9.05
N GLY A 5 12.33 3.84 8.34
CA GLY A 5 11.14 4.69 8.36
C GLY A 5 10.99 5.37 9.73
N PRO A 6 9.91 5.12 10.49
CA PRO A 6 9.78 5.67 11.84
C PRO A 6 10.93 5.26 12.78
N PHE A 7 11.58 4.12 12.54
CA PHE A 7 12.74 3.70 13.34
C PHE A 7 14.02 4.49 13.00
N ASP A 8 14.09 5.13 11.83
CA ASP A 8 15.22 6.04 11.53
C ASP A 8 15.10 7.35 12.32
N LEU A 9 13.88 7.82 12.60
CA LEU A 9 13.64 8.95 13.52
C LEU A 9 14.08 8.59 14.95
N LEU A 10 13.69 7.42 15.46
CA LEU A 10 14.10 6.95 16.79
C LEU A 10 15.62 6.78 16.92
N ASN A 11 16.31 6.51 15.81
CA ASN A 11 17.77 6.38 15.76
C ASN A 11 18.48 7.69 15.39
N ASN A 12 17.79 8.84 15.34
CA ASN A 12 18.32 10.15 14.96
C ASN A 12 19.01 10.17 13.56
N LYS A 13 18.59 9.30 12.65
CA LYS A 13 19.07 9.28 11.25
C LYS A 13 18.23 10.16 10.32
N LEU A 14 17.03 10.50 10.77
CA LEU A 14 16.18 11.53 10.21
C LEU A 14 15.94 12.57 11.30
N ASN A 15 15.87 13.83 10.91
CA ASN A 15 15.54 14.92 11.81
C ASN A 15 14.49 15.84 11.19
N GLU A 16 13.30 15.91 11.81
CA GLU A 16 12.18 16.77 11.40
C GLU A 16 12.56 18.26 11.27
N SER A 17 13.59 18.74 11.97
CA SER A 17 14.03 20.13 11.86
C SER A 17 14.99 20.41 10.70
N HIS A 18 15.60 19.36 10.12
CA HIS A 18 16.60 19.49 9.06
C HIS A 18 16.14 18.88 7.74
N ASP A 19 15.36 17.81 7.81
CA ASP A 19 14.75 17.15 6.66
C ASP A 19 13.40 17.85 6.41
N GLY A 20 13.22 18.44 5.22
CA GLY A 20 11.95 19.05 4.86
C GLY A 20 10.81 18.03 4.99
N ASN A 21 9.62 18.47 5.46
CA ASN A 21 8.45 17.61 5.69
C ASN A 21 8.15 16.65 4.52
N GLU A 22 8.38 17.10 3.28
CA GLU A 22 8.20 16.34 2.04
C GLU A 22 9.08 15.07 1.96
N ASN A 23 10.34 15.17 2.42
CA ASN A 23 11.28 14.06 2.44
C ASN A 23 10.86 12.99 3.45
N ILE A 24 10.21 13.38 4.55
CA ILE A 24 9.79 12.46 5.61
C ILE A 24 8.57 11.65 5.17
N LEU A 25 7.60 12.28 4.51
CA LEU A 25 6.37 11.61 4.03
C LEU A 25 6.65 10.53 2.97
N THR A 26 7.78 10.65 2.28
CA THR A 26 8.19 9.75 1.19
C THR A 26 9.39 8.87 1.54
N HIS A 27 9.95 9.01 2.75
CA HIS A 27 11.08 8.22 3.25
C HIS A 27 10.72 6.72 3.31
N TRP A 28 11.48 5.89 2.61
CA TRP A 28 11.21 4.45 2.44
C TRP A 28 9.85 4.07 1.86
N ARG A 29 9.14 5.01 1.22
CA ARG A 29 7.89 4.71 0.52
C ARG A 29 8.21 4.08 -0.84
N TYR A 30 7.76 2.86 -1.08
CA TYR A 30 7.91 2.21 -2.37
C TYR A 30 6.84 2.68 -3.36
N PHE A 31 7.07 2.43 -4.65
CA PHE A 31 6.22 2.92 -5.72
C PHE A 31 4.77 2.47 -5.64
N TYR A 32 4.52 1.24 -5.17
CA TYR A 32 3.18 0.71 -5.00
C TYR A 32 2.61 0.92 -3.59
N ASP A 33 3.29 1.68 -2.72
CA ASP A 33 2.81 1.93 -1.37
C ASP A 33 1.75 3.04 -1.39
N PRO A 34 0.46 2.71 -1.21
CA PRO A 34 -0.57 3.74 -1.11
C PRO A 34 -0.38 4.54 0.19
N PRO A 35 -1.03 5.71 0.35
CA PRO A 35 -0.88 6.54 1.53
C PRO A 35 -1.12 5.82 2.88
N GLU A 36 -1.99 4.82 2.90
CA GLU A 36 -2.31 3.95 4.03
C GLU A 36 -1.11 3.11 4.51
N PHE A 37 -0.15 2.85 3.62
CA PHE A 37 1.02 2.02 3.85
C PHE A 37 2.21 2.88 4.30
N GLN A 38 2.79 2.55 5.46
CA GLN A 38 3.99 3.19 6.01
C GLN A 38 5.07 2.16 6.32
N THR A 39 6.11 2.10 5.48
CA THR A 39 7.24 1.17 5.63
C THR A 39 7.96 1.34 6.96
N PHE A 40 8.22 0.23 7.65
CA PHE A 40 9.03 0.20 8.88
C PHE A 40 10.15 -0.84 8.85
N ALA A 41 10.13 -1.80 7.91
CA ALA A 41 11.22 -2.75 7.77
C ALA A 41 11.42 -3.17 6.31
N ILE A 42 12.68 -3.36 5.93
CA ILE A 42 13.08 -3.78 4.57
C ILE A 42 14.02 -4.99 4.64
N ILE A 43 14.22 -5.65 3.49
CA ILE A 43 15.40 -6.49 3.32
C ILE A 43 16.65 -5.61 3.34
N ASP A 44 17.58 -5.93 4.24
CA ASP A 44 18.83 -5.18 4.32
C ASP A 44 19.67 -5.51 3.07
N PRO A 45 19.98 -4.52 2.22
CA PRO A 45 20.73 -4.76 0.99
C PRO A 45 22.13 -5.33 1.26
N ASN A 46 22.68 -5.09 2.46
CA ASN A 46 24.00 -5.57 2.86
C ASN A 46 23.96 -6.91 3.59
N CYS A 47 22.78 -7.48 3.86
CA CYS A 47 22.65 -8.70 4.63
C CYS A 47 22.63 -9.93 3.72
N GLU A 48 23.79 -10.57 3.57
CA GLU A 48 23.94 -11.80 2.77
C GLU A 48 23.25 -13.03 3.39
N HIS A 49 22.99 -13.00 4.71
CA HIS A 49 22.63 -14.19 5.49
C HIS A 49 21.12 -14.47 5.61
N LEU A 50 20.27 -13.50 5.30
CA LEU A 50 18.80 -13.61 5.35
C LEU A 50 18.21 -13.50 3.94
N ARG A 51 18.57 -14.45 3.08
CA ARG A 51 17.92 -14.62 1.77
C ARG A 51 16.76 -15.59 1.93
N LEU A 52 15.56 -15.04 2.00
CA LEU A 52 14.32 -15.80 1.87
C LEU A 52 14.17 -16.17 0.38
N GLU A 53 13.83 -17.43 0.09
CA GLU A 53 13.53 -17.84 -1.29
C GLU A 53 12.29 -17.09 -1.79
N SER A 54 12.32 -16.73 -3.08
CA SER A 54 11.17 -16.13 -3.75
C SER A 54 10.74 -14.77 -3.21
N ILE A 55 11.62 -13.97 -2.60
CA ILE A 55 11.41 -12.52 -2.39
C ILE A 55 12.51 -11.70 -3.07
N SER A 56 12.17 -10.51 -3.54
CA SER A 56 13.16 -9.58 -4.07
C SER A 56 13.74 -8.68 -2.97
N HIS A 57 14.67 -7.80 -3.36
CA HIS A 57 15.22 -6.77 -2.45
C HIS A 57 14.23 -5.64 -2.16
N GLU A 58 13.13 -5.55 -2.90
CA GLU A 58 12.03 -4.60 -2.66
C GLU A 58 10.92 -5.20 -1.77
N TYR A 59 11.15 -6.39 -1.19
CA TYR A 59 10.27 -6.89 -0.14
C TYR A 59 10.42 -6.05 1.12
N HIS A 60 9.30 -5.60 1.65
CA HIS A 60 9.27 -4.73 2.82
C HIS A 60 7.98 -4.93 3.62
N LEU A 61 8.03 -4.54 4.90
CA LEU A 61 6.91 -4.53 5.82
C LEU A 61 6.49 -3.09 6.11
N GLY A 62 5.19 -2.88 6.20
CA GLY A 62 4.61 -1.60 6.56
C GLY A 62 3.48 -1.71 7.57
N TYR A 63 3.25 -0.60 8.25
CA TYR A 63 2.00 -0.36 8.94
C TYR A 63 0.93 -0.02 7.91
N PHE A 64 -0.26 -0.58 8.06
CA PHE A 64 -1.43 -0.23 7.28
C PHE A 64 -2.50 0.39 8.17
N ARG A 65 -3.00 1.56 7.78
CA ARG A 65 -4.07 2.27 8.48
C ARG A 65 -5.19 2.61 7.51
N ASP A 66 -6.42 2.23 7.83
CA ASP A 66 -7.57 2.62 7.02
C ASP A 66 -7.87 4.12 7.20
N ASN A 67 -7.59 4.68 8.40
CA ASN A 67 -7.66 6.11 8.68
C ASN A 67 -6.32 6.60 9.26
N PRO A 68 -5.90 7.84 8.95
CA PRO A 68 -4.63 8.37 9.44
C PRO A 68 -4.54 8.47 10.97
N THR A 69 -5.68 8.52 11.65
CA THR A 69 -5.80 8.59 13.11
C THR A 69 -5.81 7.22 13.80
N ASP A 70 -5.76 6.11 13.05
CA ASP A 70 -5.77 4.77 13.63
C ASP A 70 -4.49 4.54 14.47
N HIS A 71 -4.67 4.38 15.79
CA HIS A 71 -3.57 4.18 16.74
C HIS A 71 -2.98 2.76 16.70
N GLU A 72 -3.75 1.79 16.23
CA GLU A 72 -3.36 0.37 16.17
C GLU A 72 -3.30 -0.10 14.72
N PRO A 73 -2.22 0.23 13.98
CA PRO A 73 -2.08 -0.18 12.60
C PRO A 73 -1.97 -1.70 12.46
N LEU A 74 -2.47 -2.22 11.35
CA LEU A 74 -2.18 -3.59 10.92
C LEU A 74 -0.75 -3.65 10.37
N VAL A 75 -0.20 -4.86 10.29
CA VAL A 75 1.07 -5.11 9.63
C VAL A 75 0.84 -5.84 8.33
N VAL A 76 1.42 -5.29 7.28
CA VAL A 76 1.31 -5.80 5.92
C VAL A 76 2.68 -5.91 5.26
N SER A 77 2.77 -6.59 4.13
CA SER A 77 3.95 -6.63 3.28
C SER A 77 3.62 -6.44 1.81
N ASN A 78 4.62 -5.98 1.05
CA ASN A 78 4.62 -5.97 -0.40
C ASN A 78 6.03 -6.30 -0.92
N ASP A 79 6.10 -6.80 -2.16
CA ASP A 79 7.34 -6.96 -2.93
C ASP A 79 7.19 -6.13 -4.22
N SER A 80 7.55 -4.84 -4.15
CA SER A 80 7.19 -3.85 -5.18
C SER A 80 7.80 -4.13 -6.55
N LYS A 81 8.87 -4.94 -6.59
CA LYS A 81 9.48 -5.39 -7.83
C LYS A 81 8.58 -6.38 -8.61
N LYS A 82 7.64 -7.03 -7.94
CA LYS A 82 6.83 -8.11 -8.52
C LYS A 82 5.40 -7.70 -8.82
N SER A 83 4.75 -7.03 -7.89
CA SER A 83 3.36 -6.63 -8.01
C SER A 83 2.99 -5.55 -7.00
N CYS A 84 1.82 -4.96 -7.19
CA CYS A 84 1.21 -4.06 -6.23
C CYS A 84 0.42 -4.77 -5.12
N GLU A 85 0.46 -6.11 -5.03
CA GLU A 85 -0.34 -6.87 -4.07
C GLU A 85 0.19 -6.71 -2.64
N ILE A 86 -0.70 -6.33 -1.73
CA ILE A 86 -0.43 -6.15 -0.31
C ILE A 86 -0.97 -7.37 0.45
N HIS A 87 -0.16 -7.88 1.38
CA HIS A 87 -0.49 -9.06 2.15
C HIS A 87 -0.53 -8.77 3.65
N GLY A 88 -1.60 -9.18 4.34
CA GLY A 88 -1.69 -9.08 5.80
C GLY A 88 -0.74 -10.04 6.51
N GLU A 89 0.16 -9.51 7.33
CA GLU A 89 1.15 -10.29 8.09
C GLU A 89 0.82 -10.41 9.58
N GLY A 90 0.08 -9.45 10.13
CA GLY A 90 -0.27 -9.47 11.54
C GLY A 90 -1.08 -8.27 12.01
N ASP A 91 -1.55 -8.33 13.24
CA ASP A 91 -2.16 -7.21 13.96
C ASP A 91 -1.12 -6.35 14.72
N ASN A 92 0.14 -6.82 14.80
CA ASN A 92 1.26 -6.08 15.35
C ASN A 92 2.61 -6.58 14.77
N ILE A 93 3.68 -5.81 15.01
CA ILE A 93 5.02 -6.13 14.47
C ILE A 93 5.52 -7.48 14.98
N PHE A 94 5.29 -7.82 16.25
CA PHE A 94 5.81 -9.05 16.84
C PHE A 94 5.16 -10.27 16.22
N SER A 95 3.84 -10.27 16.00
CA SER A 95 3.14 -11.39 15.34
C SER A 95 3.60 -11.56 13.88
N ALA A 96 3.82 -10.46 13.16
CA ALA A 96 4.31 -10.48 11.78
C ALA A 96 5.73 -11.06 11.70
N ILE A 97 6.65 -10.57 12.53
CA ILE A 97 8.04 -11.08 12.57
C ILE A 97 8.07 -12.54 13.05
N HIS A 98 7.26 -12.91 14.04
CA HIS A 98 7.14 -14.30 14.50
C HIS A 98 6.69 -15.23 13.38
N THR A 99 5.68 -14.82 12.62
CA THR A 99 5.19 -15.57 11.45
C THR A 99 6.26 -15.68 10.38
N LEU A 100 6.99 -14.60 10.08
CA LEU A 100 8.10 -14.60 9.13
C LEU A 100 9.21 -15.59 9.54
N LEU A 101 9.62 -15.54 10.81
CA LEU A 101 10.64 -16.43 11.39
C LEU A 101 10.21 -17.90 11.44
N SER A 102 8.91 -18.18 11.36
CA SER A 102 8.40 -19.55 11.29
C SER A 102 8.73 -20.25 9.95
N GLY A 103 9.08 -19.50 8.91
CA GLY A 103 9.39 -20.03 7.59
C GLY A 103 8.20 -20.65 6.85
N LYS A 104 6.96 -20.48 7.36
CA LYS A 104 5.74 -21.03 6.73
C LYS A 104 5.49 -20.46 5.34
N ARG A 105 5.81 -19.18 5.14
CA ARG A 105 5.53 -18.45 3.90
C ARG A 105 6.73 -18.38 2.95
N PHE A 106 7.93 -18.25 3.53
CA PHE A 106 9.17 -18.18 2.77
C PHE A 106 10.14 -19.23 3.28
N LYS A 107 10.69 -20.03 2.37
CA LYS A 107 11.73 -20.98 2.75
C LYS A 107 13.01 -20.20 3.07
N LEU A 108 13.52 -20.44 4.28
CA LEU A 108 14.84 -19.95 4.68
C LEU A 108 15.90 -20.83 4.02
N LYS A 109 16.79 -20.23 3.22
CA LYS A 109 17.86 -20.98 2.54
C LYS A 109 18.81 -21.69 3.50
N ASN A 110 19.04 -21.11 4.67
CA ASN A 110 19.90 -21.67 5.71
C ASN A 110 19.10 -21.79 7.01
N HIS A 111 18.95 -23.01 7.52
CA HIS A 111 18.31 -23.30 8.80
C HIS A 111 19.22 -22.83 9.95
N ASN A 112 19.22 -21.53 10.21
CA ASN A 112 20.08 -20.96 11.22
C ASN A 112 19.41 -21.06 12.60
N ASP A 113 20.08 -21.77 13.50
CA ASP A 113 19.84 -21.78 14.95
C ASP A 113 19.53 -20.37 15.51
N HIS A 114 20.11 -19.34 14.90
CA HIS A 114 19.82 -17.93 15.17
C HIS A 114 18.34 -17.53 15.01
N CYS A 115 17.64 -17.98 13.95
CA CYS A 115 16.21 -17.66 13.76
C CYS A 115 15.35 -18.34 14.83
N LYS A 116 15.70 -19.57 15.23
CA LYS A 116 15.03 -20.28 16.33
C LYS A 116 15.24 -19.54 17.66
N LYS A 117 16.48 -19.14 17.96
CA LYS A 117 16.81 -18.35 19.16
C LYS A 117 16.10 -16.99 19.20
N LEU A 118 16.07 -16.27 18.07
CA LEU A 118 15.36 -15.00 17.98
C LEU A 118 13.85 -15.18 18.18
N ARG A 119 13.27 -16.22 17.58
CA ARG A 119 11.86 -16.55 17.77
C ARG A 119 11.54 -16.86 19.23
N GLN A 120 12.38 -17.64 19.92
CA GLN A 120 12.20 -17.93 21.35
C GLN A 120 12.26 -16.64 22.18
N LYS A 121 13.22 -15.75 21.93
CA LYS A 121 13.29 -14.45 22.61
C LYS A 121 12.03 -13.60 22.38
N LEU A 122 11.50 -13.62 21.16
CA LEU A 122 10.26 -12.92 20.82
C LEU A 122 9.06 -13.52 21.56
N GLU A 123 8.96 -14.85 21.64
CA GLU A 123 7.93 -15.55 22.41
C GLU A 123 8.00 -15.22 23.91
N THR A 124 9.20 -15.20 24.51
CA THR A 124 9.39 -14.78 25.91
C THR A 124 8.96 -13.33 26.13
N PHE A 125 9.45 -12.40 25.30
CA PHE A 125 9.08 -10.99 25.39
C PHE A 125 7.57 -10.79 25.28
N ALA A 126 6.91 -11.52 24.37
CA ALA A 126 5.48 -11.42 24.17
C ALA A 126 4.68 -11.91 25.39
N ILE A 127 5.12 -12.98 26.05
CA ILE A 127 4.51 -13.46 27.30
C ILE A 127 4.66 -12.42 28.41
N GLU A 128 5.88 -11.90 28.60
CA GLU A 128 6.19 -10.91 29.65
C GLU A 128 5.45 -9.58 29.48
N ASN A 129 5.17 -9.19 28.24
CA ASN A 129 4.55 -7.90 27.90
C ASN A 129 3.10 -8.03 27.41
N HIS A 130 2.49 -9.21 27.56
CA HIS A 130 1.11 -9.48 27.13
C HIS A 130 0.83 -9.15 25.65
N VAL A 131 1.80 -9.38 24.77
CA VAL A 131 1.66 -9.17 23.33
C VAL A 131 1.06 -10.40 22.68
N ASN A 132 0.00 -10.20 21.89
CA ASN A 132 -0.64 -11.28 21.15
C ASN A 132 0.20 -11.67 19.91
N LEU A 133 0.67 -12.93 19.86
CA LEU A 133 1.40 -13.45 18.69
C LEU A 133 0.52 -14.21 17.69
N ASN A 134 -0.75 -14.48 18.02
CA ASN A 134 -1.67 -15.16 17.10
C ASN A 134 -2.08 -14.26 15.92
N GLY A 135 -2.02 -12.94 16.09
CA GLY A 135 -1.80 -11.97 15.02
C GLY A 135 -2.90 -11.78 13.98
N LYS A 136 -4.03 -12.49 14.06
CA LYS A 136 -4.99 -12.58 12.95
C LYS A 136 -6.37 -11.99 13.22
N THR A 137 -6.73 -11.78 14.49
CA THR A 137 -8.10 -11.38 14.85
C THR A 137 -8.49 -10.04 14.23
N LYS A 138 -7.62 -9.01 14.31
CA LYS A 138 -7.91 -7.69 13.70
C LYS A 138 -7.97 -7.75 12.17
N LEU A 139 -7.13 -8.60 11.54
CA LEU A 139 -7.15 -8.81 10.08
C LEU A 139 -8.46 -9.46 9.64
N GLU A 140 -8.92 -10.49 10.36
CA GLU A 140 -10.17 -11.20 10.08
C GLU A 140 -11.40 -10.30 10.31
N GLU A 141 -11.38 -9.46 11.34
CA GLU A 141 -12.42 -8.45 11.58
C GLU A 141 -12.44 -7.38 10.50
N ARG A 142 -11.26 -6.90 10.06
CA ARG A 142 -11.16 -5.97 8.94
C ARG A 142 -11.69 -6.59 7.65
N GLN A 143 -11.37 -7.84 7.36
CA GLN A 143 -11.80 -8.51 6.13
C GLN A 143 -13.32 -8.49 5.93
N LYS A 144 -14.10 -8.51 7.03
CA LYS A 144 -15.57 -8.44 7.00
C LYS A 144 -16.11 -7.05 6.64
N ARG A 145 -15.28 -6.00 6.75
CA ARG A 145 -15.64 -4.60 6.51
C ARG A 145 -15.12 -4.07 5.18
N ILE A 146 -14.37 -4.87 4.43
CA ILE A 146 -13.81 -4.45 3.13
C ILE A 146 -14.95 -4.22 2.15
N ASN A 147 -14.95 -3.04 1.53
CA ASN A 147 -15.93 -2.66 0.50
C ASN A 147 -15.50 -3.17 -0.89
N ALA A 148 -14.22 -3.03 -1.21
CA ALA A 148 -13.62 -3.47 -2.48
C ALA A 148 -12.18 -3.94 -2.26
N PRO A 149 -11.68 -4.94 -3.00
CA PRO A 149 -10.32 -5.42 -2.86
C PRO A 149 -9.26 -4.50 -3.48
N THR A 150 -9.63 -3.66 -4.46
CA THR A 150 -8.72 -2.91 -5.37
C THR A 150 -7.70 -3.81 -6.07
N LEU A 151 -6.84 -3.23 -6.91
CA LEU A 151 -5.74 -3.97 -7.54
C LEU A 151 -4.70 -4.48 -6.54
N HIS A 152 -4.52 -3.84 -5.37
CA HIS A 152 -3.57 -4.29 -4.34
C HIS A 152 -4.10 -5.42 -3.46
N ARG A 153 -5.35 -5.87 -3.66
CA ARG A 153 -6.03 -7.00 -2.99
C ARG A 153 -6.27 -6.89 -1.49
N PHE A 154 -5.58 -6.00 -0.77
CA PHE A 154 -5.82 -5.78 0.66
C PHE A 154 -7.11 -4.99 0.94
N GLY A 155 -7.67 -4.33 -0.06
CA GLY A 155 -8.97 -3.67 -0.03
C GLY A 155 -9.08 -2.38 0.76
N ILE A 156 -10.19 -1.68 0.54
CA ILE A 156 -10.55 -0.42 1.21
C ILE A 156 -11.66 -0.63 2.22
N VAL A 157 -11.65 0.19 3.27
CA VAL A 157 -12.71 0.28 4.27
C VAL A 157 -13.17 1.73 4.32
N VAL A 158 -14.45 1.96 4.04
CA VAL A 158 -15.09 3.27 4.15
C VAL A 158 -16.33 3.20 5.04
N PRO A 159 -16.72 4.29 5.71
CA PRO A 159 -17.94 4.35 6.50
C PRO A 159 -19.18 4.04 5.65
N MET A 160 -20.09 3.22 6.17
CA MET A 160 -21.39 2.93 5.55
C MET A 160 -22.51 3.37 6.48
N ILE A 161 -23.37 4.31 6.04
CA ILE A 161 -24.54 4.79 6.79
C ILE A 161 -25.77 4.51 5.94
N ASN A 162 -26.69 3.67 6.42
CA ASN A 162 -27.91 3.29 5.68
C ASN A 162 -27.64 2.80 4.25
N ASN A 163 -26.58 1.99 4.07
CA ASN A 163 -26.10 1.50 2.77
C ASN A 163 -25.54 2.57 1.82
N VAL A 164 -25.24 3.78 2.31
CA VAL A 164 -24.56 4.85 1.58
C VAL A 164 -23.12 4.97 2.08
N GLY A 165 -22.18 5.13 1.15
CA GLY A 165 -20.74 5.30 1.44
C GLY A 165 -19.84 4.65 0.39
N TYR A 166 -20.34 3.61 -0.27
CA TYR A 166 -19.63 2.89 -1.32
C TYR A 166 -20.61 2.29 -2.32
N ARG A 167 -20.25 2.41 -3.60
CA ARG A 167 -20.87 1.66 -4.70
C ARG A 167 -19.79 1.07 -5.60
N GLN A 168 -20.10 -0.07 -6.20
CA GLN A 168 -19.17 -0.81 -7.04
C GLN A 168 -18.87 -0.09 -8.36
N LEU A 169 -17.63 -0.21 -8.84
CA LEU A 169 -17.26 0.20 -10.20
C LEU A 169 -18.08 -0.53 -11.27
N PRO A 170 -18.44 0.14 -12.39
CA PRO A 170 -19.17 -0.46 -13.50
C PRO A 170 -18.28 -1.37 -14.38
N ILE A 171 -17.14 -1.82 -13.85
CA ILE A 171 -16.12 -2.61 -14.54
C ILE A 171 -15.49 -3.58 -13.53
N THR A 172 -15.09 -4.76 -14.01
CA THR A 172 -14.38 -5.75 -13.18
C THR A 172 -12.88 -5.50 -13.20
N ASP A 173 -12.15 -5.91 -12.15
CA ASP A 173 -10.69 -5.76 -12.06
C ASP A 173 -9.95 -6.26 -13.31
N ASN A 174 -10.37 -7.42 -13.85
CA ASN A 174 -9.73 -8.01 -15.03
C ASN A 174 -9.93 -7.14 -16.29
N ASN A 175 -11.12 -6.56 -16.45
CA ASN A 175 -11.39 -5.65 -17.57
C ASN A 175 -10.71 -4.30 -17.35
N LEU A 176 -10.60 -3.85 -16.10
CA LEU A 176 -9.89 -2.63 -15.74
C LEU A 176 -8.38 -2.74 -16.01
N LYS A 177 -7.75 -3.86 -15.64
CA LYS A 177 -6.34 -4.15 -16.00
C LYS A 177 -6.11 -4.12 -17.51
N ARG A 178 -6.97 -4.82 -18.28
CA ARG A 178 -6.91 -4.79 -19.76
C ARG A 178 -7.09 -3.39 -20.33
N LEU A 179 -7.94 -2.57 -19.71
CA LEU A 179 -8.13 -1.18 -20.08
C LEU A 179 -6.82 -0.40 -19.86
N PHE A 180 -6.18 -0.56 -18.71
CA PHE A 180 -4.91 0.10 -18.41
C PHE A 180 -3.79 -0.35 -19.36
N GLU A 181 -3.63 -1.66 -19.58
CA GLU A 181 -2.65 -2.23 -20.52
C GLU A 181 -2.77 -1.62 -21.93
N ARG A 182 -4.00 -1.48 -22.45
CA ARG A 182 -4.25 -0.87 -23.76
C ARG A 182 -3.80 0.59 -23.85
N ILE A 183 -3.81 1.33 -22.74
CA ILE A 183 -3.38 2.73 -22.70
C ILE A 183 -1.86 2.84 -22.52
N ILE A 184 -1.31 2.00 -21.65
CA ILE A 184 0.13 1.95 -21.34
C ILE A 184 0.92 1.56 -22.59
N ASN A 185 0.43 0.59 -23.36
CA ASN A 185 1.10 0.08 -24.57
C ASN A 185 1.07 1.03 -25.78
N LEU A 186 0.44 2.20 -25.67
CA LEU A 186 0.47 3.21 -26.74
C LEU A 186 1.76 4.02 -26.66
N ASP A 187 2.35 4.32 -27.82
CA ASP A 187 3.69 4.94 -27.89
C ASP A 187 3.68 6.43 -27.53
N ASP A 188 2.59 7.14 -27.84
CA ASP A 188 2.50 8.60 -27.70
C ASP A 188 1.16 9.10 -27.16
N ASP A 189 1.16 10.35 -26.69
CA ASP A 189 -0.01 10.99 -26.08
C ASP A 189 -1.15 11.29 -27.07
N GLU A 190 -0.86 11.42 -28.36
CA GLU A 190 -1.90 11.63 -29.36
C GLU A 190 -2.73 10.35 -29.55
N GLN A 191 -2.07 9.20 -29.60
CA GLN A 191 -2.73 7.90 -29.62
C GLN A 191 -3.54 7.67 -28.34
N ARG A 192 -2.96 7.98 -27.17
CA ARG A 192 -3.69 7.88 -25.88
C ARG A 192 -4.96 8.75 -25.88
N ARG A 193 -4.88 10.01 -26.34
CA ARG A 193 -6.04 10.91 -26.42
C ARG A 193 -7.17 10.38 -27.31
N LYS A 194 -6.83 9.62 -28.36
CA LYS A 194 -7.80 9.02 -29.30
C LYS A 194 -8.29 7.63 -28.86
N CYS A 195 -7.65 7.01 -27.88
CA CYS A 195 -7.95 5.66 -27.40
C CYS A 195 -9.35 5.58 -26.78
N SER A 196 -10.13 4.56 -27.16
CA SER A 196 -11.46 4.32 -26.59
C SER A 196 -11.39 4.01 -25.09
N SER A 197 -10.34 3.34 -24.63
CA SER A 197 -10.11 3.05 -23.21
C SER A 197 -9.95 4.32 -22.37
N VAL A 198 -9.40 5.41 -22.93
CA VAL A 198 -9.37 6.70 -22.22
C VAL A 198 -10.78 7.28 -22.07
N LYS A 199 -11.65 7.13 -23.08
CA LYS A 199 -13.06 7.54 -22.98
C LYS A 199 -13.81 6.74 -21.92
N GLU A 200 -13.51 5.44 -21.80
CA GLU A 200 -14.07 4.58 -20.75
C GLU A 200 -13.63 5.04 -19.35
N ILE A 201 -12.35 5.41 -19.15
CA ILE A 201 -11.89 6.03 -17.89
C ILE A 201 -12.66 7.32 -17.59
N GLN A 202 -12.81 8.21 -18.57
CA GLN A 202 -13.54 9.47 -18.36
C GLN A 202 -15.01 9.23 -18.01
N HIS A 203 -15.62 8.20 -18.60
CA HIS A 203 -16.97 7.79 -18.24
C HIS A 203 -17.05 7.30 -16.78
N ILE A 204 -16.11 6.45 -16.34
CA ILE A 204 -16.04 6.01 -14.94
C ILE A 204 -15.85 7.21 -13.99
N ILE A 205 -14.97 8.16 -14.33
CA ILE A 205 -14.79 9.39 -13.55
C ILE A 205 -16.09 10.18 -13.44
N THR A 206 -16.86 10.28 -14.53
CA THR A 206 -18.17 10.95 -14.52
C THR A 206 -19.14 10.26 -13.56
N LEU A 207 -19.18 8.92 -13.56
CA LEU A 207 -20.01 8.14 -12.64
C LEU A 207 -19.58 8.30 -11.18
N ILE A 208 -18.28 8.45 -10.93
CA ILE A 208 -17.74 8.74 -9.60
C ILE A 208 -18.22 10.11 -9.10
N GLN A 209 -18.31 11.12 -9.97
CA GLN A 209 -18.83 12.43 -9.55
C GLN A 209 -20.31 12.32 -9.12
N TYR A 210 -21.14 11.56 -9.84
CA TYR A 210 -22.50 11.27 -9.38
C TYR A 210 -22.53 10.48 -8.07
N ALA A 211 -21.61 9.53 -7.88
CA ALA A 211 -21.46 8.81 -6.62
C ALA A 211 -21.09 9.74 -5.46
N ASN A 212 -20.20 10.70 -5.69
CA ASN A 212 -19.80 11.70 -4.70
C ASN A 212 -20.98 12.59 -4.28
N ASP A 213 -21.80 13.05 -5.24
CA ASP A 213 -23.04 13.80 -4.95
C ASP A 213 -24.01 12.99 -4.06
N GLU A 214 -24.02 11.67 -4.23
CA GLU A 214 -24.80 10.71 -3.44
C GLU A 214 -24.09 10.22 -2.16
N LYS A 215 -22.89 10.74 -1.86
CA LYS A 215 -22.00 10.38 -0.73
C LYS A 215 -21.41 8.96 -0.76
N ASP A 216 -21.40 8.32 -1.93
CA ASP A 216 -20.72 7.04 -2.17
C ASP A 216 -19.21 7.24 -2.47
N PHE A 217 -18.51 7.93 -1.57
CA PHE A 217 -17.11 8.35 -1.75
C PHE A 217 -16.13 7.19 -1.97
N GLY A 218 -16.45 6.00 -1.47
CA GLY A 218 -15.61 4.82 -1.62
C GLY A 218 -15.38 4.39 -3.07
N MET A 219 -16.28 4.73 -4.00
CA MET A 219 -16.09 4.41 -5.43
C MET A 219 -14.92 5.22 -6.02
N GLY A 220 -14.82 6.50 -5.65
CA GLY A 220 -13.71 7.36 -6.06
C GLY A 220 -12.38 6.92 -5.42
N LEU A 221 -12.42 6.48 -4.16
CA LEU A 221 -11.25 5.92 -3.47
C LEU A 221 -10.74 4.66 -4.17
N GLU A 222 -11.62 3.69 -4.46
CA GLU A 222 -11.26 2.44 -5.16
C GLU A 222 -10.61 2.73 -6.51
N PHE A 223 -11.28 3.51 -7.37
CA PHE A 223 -10.77 3.77 -8.72
C PHE A 223 -9.50 4.61 -8.72
N GLY A 224 -9.40 5.59 -7.81
CA GLY A 224 -8.21 6.42 -7.64
C GLY A 224 -6.99 5.58 -7.25
N LEU A 225 -7.17 4.60 -6.35
CA LEU A 225 -6.14 3.64 -5.97
C LEU A 225 -5.81 2.71 -7.14
N ASP A 226 -6.79 2.20 -7.87
CA ASP A 226 -6.53 1.33 -9.03
C ASP A 226 -5.72 2.05 -10.12
N LEU A 227 -5.98 3.34 -10.36
CA LEU A 227 -5.18 4.18 -11.26
C LEU A 227 -3.75 4.41 -10.73
N PHE A 228 -3.58 4.61 -9.42
CA PHE A 228 -2.27 4.70 -8.78
C PHE A 228 -1.47 3.40 -8.96
N LEU A 229 -2.11 2.27 -8.68
CA LEU A 229 -1.52 0.93 -8.73
C LEU A 229 -1.28 0.43 -10.16
N ALA A 230 -1.84 1.12 -11.17
CA ALA A 230 -1.47 0.88 -12.56
C ALA A 230 -0.03 1.29 -12.88
N GLY A 231 0.58 2.14 -12.04
CA GLY A 231 2.01 2.36 -12.07
C GLY A 231 2.52 3.07 -13.33
N HIS A 232 1.68 3.89 -13.96
CA HIS A 232 2.03 4.60 -15.18
C HIS A 232 1.68 6.09 -15.09
N GLN A 233 2.63 6.94 -15.48
CA GLN A 233 2.55 8.40 -15.36
C GLN A 233 1.31 9.04 -15.99
N PHE A 234 0.76 8.40 -17.02
CA PHE A 234 -0.47 8.84 -17.65
C PHE A 234 -1.65 8.93 -16.66
N PHE A 235 -1.68 8.06 -15.65
CA PHE A 235 -2.78 7.98 -14.68
C PHE A 235 -2.57 8.87 -13.45
N HIS A 236 -1.37 9.37 -13.18
CA HIS A 236 -1.05 10.04 -11.91
C HIS A 236 -1.95 11.24 -11.65
N ARG A 237 -2.17 12.11 -12.64
CA ARG A 237 -3.03 13.29 -12.47
C ARG A 237 -4.48 12.91 -12.13
N SER A 238 -5.02 11.89 -12.79
CA SER A 238 -6.38 11.41 -12.54
C SER A 238 -6.48 10.73 -11.17
N SER A 239 -5.47 9.93 -10.83
CA SER A 239 -5.37 9.25 -9.54
C SER A 239 -5.28 10.26 -8.40
N GLU A 240 -4.37 11.24 -8.48
CA GLU A 240 -4.20 12.30 -7.48
C GLU A 240 -5.50 13.08 -7.28
N HIS A 241 -6.15 13.48 -8.37
CA HIS A 241 -7.41 14.22 -8.30
C HIS A 241 -8.52 13.44 -7.58
N LEU A 242 -8.72 12.17 -7.95
CA LEU A 242 -9.77 11.33 -7.37
C LEU A 242 -9.48 11.00 -5.91
N LEU A 243 -8.23 10.65 -5.59
CA LEU A 243 -7.82 10.31 -4.24
C LEU A 243 -7.83 11.52 -3.32
N GLN A 244 -7.40 12.70 -3.78
CA GLN A 244 -7.50 13.93 -3.00
C GLN A 244 -8.95 14.21 -2.60
N GLN A 245 -9.89 14.16 -3.55
CA GLN A 245 -11.31 14.33 -3.25
C GLN A 245 -11.84 13.27 -2.29
N ALA A 246 -11.55 11.99 -2.57
CA ALA A 246 -12.05 10.89 -1.75
C ALA A 246 -11.51 10.96 -0.32
N TYR A 247 -10.22 11.26 -0.14
CA TYR A 247 -9.63 11.43 1.18
C TYR A 247 -10.19 12.65 1.92
N GLU A 248 -10.43 13.77 1.23
CA GLU A 248 -11.09 14.94 1.83
C GLU A 248 -12.51 14.61 2.29
N PHE A 249 -13.32 13.96 1.46
CA PHE A 249 -14.69 13.57 1.81
C PHE A 249 -14.78 12.50 2.92
N LEU A 250 -13.69 11.77 3.16
CA LEU A 250 -13.58 10.74 4.20
C LEU A 250 -12.89 11.25 5.47
N ASP A 251 -12.55 12.54 5.56
CA ASP A 251 -11.79 13.16 6.66
C ASP A 251 -10.41 12.49 6.86
N ARG A 252 -9.69 12.28 5.74
CA ARG A 252 -8.38 11.60 5.65
C ARG A 252 -7.32 12.47 4.97
N GLU A 253 -7.31 13.78 5.16
CA GLU A 253 -6.51 14.74 4.39
C GLU A 253 -4.98 14.48 4.47
N ASN A 254 -4.52 13.88 5.58
CA ASN A 254 -3.13 13.45 5.71
C ASN A 254 -2.70 12.46 4.60
N PHE A 255 -3.60 11.59 4.15
CA PHE A 255 -3.34 10.67 3.05
C PHE A 255 -3.26 11.39 1.70
N ALA A 256 -4.10 12.42 1.48
CA ALA A 256 -3.99 13.27 0.30
C ALA A 256 -2.64 13.99 0.24
N HIS A 257 -2.16 14.52 1.38
CA HIS A 257 -0.87 15.19 1.46
C HIS A 257 0.30 14.23 1.18
N ILE A 258 0.25 13.01 1.73
CA ILE A 258 1.24 11.95 1.42
C ILE A 258 1.24 11.63 -0.08
N LEU A 259 0.07 11.47 -0.68
CA LEU A 259 -0.06 11.14 -2.09
C LEU A 259 0.54 12.21 -2.99
N HIS A 260 0.29 13.49 -2.70
CA HIS A 260 0.83 14.61 -3.46
C HIS A 260 2.35 14.54 -3.57
N HIS A 261 3.04 14.34 -2.42
CA HIS A 261 4.49 14.19 -2.38
C HIS A 261 4.96 12.86 -2.99
N HIS A 262 4.14 11.81 -2.93
CA HIS A 262 4.45 10.54 -3.56
C HIS A 262 4.50 10.67 -5.09
N LEU A 263 3.53 11.37 -5.68
CA LEU A 263 3.38 11.53 -7.12
C LEU A 263 4.18 12.69 -7.72
N ASP A 264 4.93 13.45 -6.91
CA ASP A 264 5.76 14.54 -7.43
C ASP A 264 6.77 14.03 -8.47
N ASN A 265 6.75 14.66 -9.64
CA ASN A 265 7.50 14.29 -10.83
C ASN A 265 9.01 14.22 -10.60
N ASN A 266 9.55 14.97 -9.64
CA ASN A 266 10.99 14.93 -9.32
C ASN A 266 11.40 13.61 -8.64
N ARG A 267 10.50 13.03 -7.87
CA ARG A 267 10.69 11.72 -7.22
C ARG A 267 10.50 10.59 -8.23
N MET A 268 9.48 10.68 -9.08
CA MET A 268 9.13 9.59 -9.99
C MET A 268 10.17 9.37 -11.09
N LYS A 269 10.94 10.39 -11.48
CA LYS A 269 12.13 10.23 -12.36
C LYS A 269 13.21 9.30 -11.78
N GLN A 270 13.20 9.08 -10.47
CA GLN A 270 14.16 8.21 -9.78
C GLN A 270 13.68 6.76 -9.71
N TRP A 271 12.40 6.49 -9.97
CA TRP A 271 11.88 5.14 -10.08
C TRP A 271 12.03 4.67 -11.55
N PRO A 272 12.73 3.55 -11.83
CA PRO A 272 12.70 2.99 -13.18
C PRO A 272 11.23 2.70 -13.53
N ASN A 273 10.80 3.04 -14.74
CA ASN A 273 9.46 2.71 -15.27
C ASN A 273 9.18 1.21 -15.07
N LEU A 274 8.54 0.85 -13.95
CA LEU A 274 8.17 -0.50 -13.60
C LEU A 274 6.65 -0.56 -13.68
N SER A 275 6.13 -0.76 -14.90
CA SER A 275 4.72 -1.13 -15.09
C SER A 275 4.49 -2.50 -14.42
N ALA A 276 3.72 -2.55 -13.33
CA ALA A 276 3.34 -3.80 -12.65
C ALA A 276 1.98 -4.34 -13.10
N ILE A 277 1.56 -3.99 -14.32
CA ILE A 277 0.46 -4.63 -15.01
C ILE A 277 1.01 -5.30 -16.26
#